data_AF-A0A1I7XKG9-F1
#
_entry.id   AF-A0A1I7XKG9-F1
#
_cell.length_a   1.000
_cell.length_b   1.000
_cell.length_c   1.000
_cell.angle_alpha   90.00
_cell.angle_beta   90.00
_cell.angle_gamma   90.00
#
_symmetry.space_group_name_H-M   'P 1'
#
loop_
_entity.id
_entity.type
_entity.pdbx_description
1 polymer ?
#
loop_
_entity_poly.entity_id
_entity_poly.type
_entity_poly.pdbx_seq_one_letter_code
_entity_poly.pdbx_strand_id
1 'polypeptide(L)'
;MDTYKAVGMHSMLCMKQDSSAVHLLISVRNVTIIYLYYTGVLVFSSGMFINVQSDSILRNLRKPKEMGYQIPRGGLFEFVSGANFFGEIVEWMGYALICRSLPAIAFALFTICNIGPRAIQHHK
;
A
#
# COMPACT_ATOMS: atom_id res chain seq x y z
N MET A 1 -8.29 -59.59 -14.48
CA MET A 1 -9.31 -58.51 -14.65
C MET A 1 -9.16 -57.42 -13.59
N ASP A 2 -8.37 -57.67 -12.54
CA ASP A 2 -8.23 -56.80 -11.35
C ASP A 2 -7.21 -55.66 -11.50
N THR A 3 -6.22 -55.82 -12.37
CA THR A 3 -5.18 -54.80 -12.63
C THR A 3 -5.74 -53.53 -13.30
N TYR A 4 -6.68 -53.65 -14.23
CA TYR A 4 -7.31 -52.49 -14.89
C TYR A 4 -8.17 -51.65 -13.93
N LYS A 5 -8.85 -52.28 -12.96
CA LYS A 5 -9.58 -51.57 -11.90
C LYS A 5 -8.64 -50.83 -10.94
N ALA A 6 -7.51 -51.44 -10.58
CA ALA A 6 -6.51 -50.81 -9.71
C ALA A 6 -5.87 -49.58 -10.37
N VAL A 7 -5.51 -49.68 -11.66
CA VAL A 7 -4.96 -48.54 -12.43
C VAL A 7 -5.99 -47.42 -12.56
N GLY A 8 -7.25 -47.72 -12.89
CA GLY A 8 -8.31 -46.71 -12.97
C GLY A 8 -8.60 -46.02 -11.63
N MET A 9 -8.55 -46.75 -10.51
CA MET A 9 -8.73 -46.18 -9.17
C MET A 9 -7.55 -45.30 -8.76
N HIS A 10 -6.32 -45.69 -9.09
CA HIS A 10 -5.12 -44.87 -8.82
C HIS A 10 -5.12 -43.57 -9.65
N SER A 11 -5.49 -43.63 -10.93
CA SER A 11 -5.64 -42.44 -11.78
C SER A 11 -6.72 -41.49 -11.26
N MET A 12 -7.86 -42.02 -10.80
CA MET A 12 -8.96 -41.22 -10.25
C MET A 12 -8.60 -40.57 -8.90
N LEU A 13 -7.83 -41.25 -8.05
CA LEU A 13 -7.31 -40.68 -6.80
C LEU A 13 -6.30 -39.54 -7.07
N CYS A 14 -5.42 -39.70 -8.05
CA CYS A 14 -4.49 -38.65 -8.47
C CYS A 14 -5.24 -37.40 -8.98
N MET A 15 -6.27 -37.59 -9.81
CA MET A 15 -7.10 -36.47 -10.30
C MET A 15 -7.87 -35.75 -9.18
N LYS A 16 -8.37 -36.47 -8.16
CA LYS A 16 -9.00 -35.86 -6.98
C LYS A 16 -8.00 -35.13 -6.07
N GLN A 17 -6.79 -35.68 -5.93
CA GLN A 17 -5.70 -35.06 -5.18
C GLN A 17 -5.31 -33.71 -5.80
N ASP A 18 -5.20 -33.67 -7.13
CA ASP A 18 -4.85 -32.46 -7.88
C ASP A 18 -5.98 -31.42 -7.81
N SER A 19 -7.24 -31.83 -7.96
CA SER A 19 -8.40 -30.94 -7.77
C SER A 19 -8.45 -30.33 -6.36
N SER A 20 -8.19 -31.11 -5.31
CA SER A 20 -8.17 -30.62 -3.93
C SER A 20 -7.02 -29.65 -3.68
N ALA A 21 -5.84 -29.91 -4.26
CA ALA A 21 -4.70 -29.00 -4.19
C ALA A 21 -4.99 -27.67 -4.89
N VAL A 22 -5.61 -27.70 -6.07
CA VAL A 22 -6.04 -26.49 -6.80
C VAL A 22 -7.05 -25.67 -5.99
N HIS A 23 -8.05 -26.31 -5.37
CA HIS A 23 -9.00 -25.62 -4.49
C HIS A 23 -8.32 -25.00 -3.26
N LEU A 24 -7.36 -25.70 -2.66
CA LEU A 24 -6.58 -25.18 -1.54
C LEU A 24 -5.73 -23.97 -1.97
N LEU A 25 -5.06 -24.04 -3.12
CA LEU A 25 -4.26 -22.93 -3.67
C LEU A 25 -5.13 -21.71 -3.98
N ILE A 26 -6.33 -21.90 -4.56
CA ILE A 26 -7.28 -20.81 -4.79
C ILE A 26 -7.74 -20.21 -3.46
N SER A 27 -8.06 -21.04 -2.46
CA SER A 27 -8.49 -20.59 -1.14
C SER A 27 -7.39 -19.79 -0.42
N VAL A 28 -6.17 -20.31 -0.38
CA VAL A 28 -5.01 -19.63 0.23
C VAL A 28 -4.71 -18.32 -0.50
N ARG A 29 -4.75 -18.33 -1.84
CA ARG A 29 -4.59 -17.11 -2.63
C ARG A 29 -5.65 -16.07 -2.27
N ASN A 30 -6.93 -16.45 -2.22
CA ASN A 30 -8.03 -15.54 -1.91
C ASN A 30 -7.88 -14.91 -0.52
N VAL A 31 -7.53 -15.73 0.48
CA VAL A 31 -7.27 -15.26 1.84
C VAL A 31 -6.13 -14.24 1.87
N THR A 32 -5.02 -14.52 1.19
CA THR A 32 -3.90 -13.58 1.06
C THR A 32 -4.30 -12.28 0.36
N ILE A 33 -5.10 -12.35 -0.72
CA ILE A 33 -5.61 -11.14 -1.39
C ILE A 33 -6.44 -10.29 -0.44
N ILE A 34 -7.32 -10.91 0.34
CA ILE A 34 -8.18 -10.20 1.29
C ILE A 34 -7.35 -9.50 2.36
N TYR A 35 -6.35 -10.18 2.93
CA TYR A 35 -5.46 -9.56 3.91
C TYR A 35 -4.69 -8.38 3.32
N LEU A 36 -4.10 -8.53 2.12
CA LEU A 36 -3.39 -7.45 1.43
C LEU A 36 -4.29 -6.26 1.09
N TYR A 37 -5.54 -6.52 0.73
CA TYR A 37 -6.52 -5.48 0.46
C TYR A 37 -6.80 -4.64 1.71
N TYR A 38 -7.12 -5.28 2.83
CA TYR A 38 -7.42 -4.56 4.07
C TYR A 38 -6.21 -3.83 4.64
N THR A 39 -5.02 -4.44 4.60
CA THR A 39 -3.80 -3.73 5.01
C THR A 39 -3.52 -2.56 4.08
N GLY A 40 -3.70 -2.71 2.77
CA GLY A 40 -3.60 -1.63 1.80
C GLY A 40 -4.56 -0.46 2.09
N VAL A 41 -5.82 -0.75 2.42
CA VAL A 41 -6.82 0.27 2.81
C VAL A 41 -6.41 1.02 4.08
N LEU A 42 -5.90 0.31 5.09
CA LEU A 42 -5.42 0.92 6.33
C LEU A 42 -4.19 1.83 6.09
N VAL A 43 -3.26 1.36 5.26
CA VAL A 43 -2.07 2.13 4.89
C VAL A 43 -2.46 3.37 4.08
N PHE A 44 -3.33 3.22 3.08
CA PHE A 44 -3.83 4.34 2.27
C PHE A 44 -4.52 5.40 3.14
N SER A 45 -5.42 4.96 4.01
CA SER A 45 -6.21 5.87 4.87
C SER A 45 -5.33 6.61 5.88
N SER A 46 -4.31 5.93 6.44
CA SER A 46 -3.38 6.58 7.37
C SER A 46 -2.47 7.59 6.65
N GLY A 47 -1.97 7.26 5.45
CA GLY A 47 -1.21 8.19 4.61
C GLY A 47 -2.04 9.44 4.25
N MET A 48 -3.27 9.24 3.78
CA MET A 48 -4.20 10.33 3.44
C MET A 48 -4.51 11.21 4.65
N PHE A 49 -4.75 10.60 5.83
CA PHE A 49 -4.96 11.36 7.07
C PHE A 49 -3.75 12.23 7.42
N ILE A 50 -2.54 11.67 7.38
CA ILE A 50 -1.29 12.40 7.65
C ILE A 50 -1.12 13.54 6.65
N ASN A 51 -1.36 13.28 5.36
CA ASN A 51 -1.22 14.25 4.29
C ASN A 51 -2.16 15.44 4.50
N VAL A 52 -3.46 15.18 4.68
CA VAL A 52 -4.49 16.21 4.89
C VAL A 52 -4.26 16.99 6.19
N GLN A 53 -3.90 16.31 7.28
CA GLN A 53 -3.59 16.96 8.54
C GLN A 53 -2.40 17.91 8.38
N SER A 54 -1.33 17.45 7.73
CA SER A 54 -0.11 18.23 7.53
C SER A 54 -0.36 19.46 6.65
N ASP A 55 -1.12 19.30 5.56
CA ASP A 55 -1.52 20.40 4.70
C ASP A 55 -2.42 21.41 5.43
N SER A 56 -3.30 20.94 6.32
CA SER A 56 -4.11 21.84 7.17
C SER A 56 -3.22 22.70 8.05
N ILE A 57 -2.19 22.13 8.69
CA ILE A 57 -1.21 22.88 9.48
C ILE A 57 -0.49 23.90 8.60
N LEU A 58 0.05 23.48 7.45
CA LEU A 58 0.77 24.37 6.54
C LEU A 58 -0.08 25.53 6.01
N ARG A 59 -1.36 25.29 5.69
CA ARG A 59 -2.29 26.35 5.26
C ARG A 59 -2.55 27.36 6.37
N ASN A 60 -2.67 26.91 7.61
CA ASN A 60 -2.93 27.78 8.76
C ASN A 60 -1.71 28.64 9.16
N LEU A 61 -0.50 28.29 8.70
CA LEU A 61 0.71 29.13 8.87
C LEU A 61 0.71 30.36 7.96
N ARG A 62 -0.03 30.34 6.84
CA ARG A 62 -0.12 31.47 5.91
C ARG A 62 -1.21 32.44 6.35
N LYS A 63 -0.94 33.21 7.40
CA LYS A 63 -1.83 34.32 7.78
C LYS A 63 -1.68 35.49 6.80
N PRO A 64 -2.77 36.11 6.34
CA PRO A 64 -2.70 37.26 5.46
C PRO A 64 -2.00 38.40 6.22
N LYS A 65 -0.82 38.84 5.72
CA LYS A 65 0.09 39.91 6.19
C LYS A 65 1.39 39.47 6.89
N GLU A 66 1.64 38.19 7.12
CA GLU A 66 2.94 37.72 7.65
C GLU A 66 3.87 37.29 6.50
N MET A 67 4.90 38.10 6.24
CA MET A 67 5.95 37.85 5.24
C MET A 67 7.16 37.21 5.95
N GLY A 68 7.06 35.95 6.33
CA GLY A 68 8.15 35.22 6.99
C GLY A 68 7.94 33.72 6.97
N TYR A 69 9.02 32.96 6.81
CA TYR A 69 8.99 31.49 6.93
C TYR A 69 8.68 31.12 8.38
N GLN A 70 7.59 30.38 8.61
CA GLN A 70 7.25 29.85 9.92
C GLN A 70 7.49 28.36 9.96
N ILE A 71 8.10 27.90 11.05
CA ILE A 71 8.34 26.47 11.27
C ILE A 71 6.99 25.81 11.61
N PRO A 72 6.55 24.79 10.85
CA PRO A 72 5.34 24.05 11.18
C PRO A 72 5.52 23.30 12.50
N ARG A 73 4.50 23.37 13.36
CA ARG A 73 4.48 22.68 14.66
C ARG A 73 3.20 21.85 14.78
N GLY A 74 3.29 20.73 15.50
CA GLY A 74 2.19 19.81 15.74
C GLY A 74 2.06 18.68 14.69
N GLY A 75 1.33 17.63 15.09
CA GLY A 75 1.16 16.44 14.26
C GLY A 75 2.50 15.75 13.98
N LEU A 76 2.67 15.28 12.74
CA LEU A 76 3.88 14.56 12.32
C LEU A 76 5.08 15.49 12.05
N PHE A 77 4.87 16.82 12.01
CA PHE A 77 5.97 17.78 11.84
C PHE A 77 6.96 17.81 13.01
N GLU A 78 6.57 17.28 14.18
CA GLU A 78 7.49 17.10 15.32
C GLU A 78 8.53 15.98 15.08
N PHE A 79 8.29 15.11 14.10
CA PHE A 79 9.18 13.97 13.79
C PHE A 79 9.88 14.13 12.43
N VAL A 80 9.18 14.68 11.42
CA VAL A 80 9.69 14.80 10.06
C VAL A 80 9.39 16.19 9.49
N SER A 81 10.39 16.82 8.83
CA SER A 81 10.23 18.18 8.28
C SER A 81 9.20 18.27 7.14
N GLY A 82 9.03 17.19 6.37
CA GLY A 82 8.06 17.08 5.27
C GLY A 82 6.93 16.11 5.59
N ALA A 83 6.14 16.37 6.63
CA ALA A 83 5.08 15.47 7.07
C ALA A 83 4.00 15.18 6.00
N ASN A 84 3.66 16.19 5.19
CA ASN A 84 2.73 16.03 4.06
C ASN A 84 3.28 15.08 2.99
N PHE A 85 4.55 15.28 2.60
CA PHE A 85 5.26 14.42 1.65
C PHE A 85 5.38 12.98 2.13
N PHE A 86 5.62 12.78 3.42
CA PHE A 86 5.62 11.45 4.02
C PHE A 86 4.23 10.80 3.92
N GLY A 87 3.17 11.54 4.29
CA GLY A 87 1.78 11.08 4.16
C GLY A 87 1.44 10.64 2.74
N GLU A 88 1.81 11.46 1.75
CA GLU A 88 1.57 11.16 0.33
C GLU A 88 2.30 9.88 -0.12
N ILE A 89 3.56 9.68 0.28
CA ILE A 89 4.28 8.42 -0.03
C ILE A 89 3.56 7.20 0.58
N VAL A 90 3.14 7.29 1.85
CA VAL A 90 2.43 6.20 2.54
C VAL A 90 1.09 5.92 1.87
N GLU A 91 0.36 6.96 1.48
CA GLU A 91 -0.90 6.87 0.76
C GLU A 91 -0.75 6.05 -0.53
N TRP A 92 0.20 6.43 -1.38
CA TRP A 92 0.40 5.75 -2.67
C TRP A 92 0.96 4.33 -2.55
N MET A 93 1.73 4.05 -1.50
CA MET A 93 2.12 2.68 -1.16
C MET A 93 0.91 1.81 -0.80
N GLY A 94 -0.03 2.35 -0.02
CA GLY A 94 -1.31 1.69 0.27
C GLY A 94 -2.13 1.44 -0.99
N TYR A 95 -2.22 2.44 -1.88
CA TYR A 95 -2.91 2.30 -3.17
C TYR A 95 -2.30 1.20 -4.05
N ALA A 96 -0.96 1.13 -4.14
CA ALA A 96 -0.26 0.08 -4.87
C ALA A 96 -0.55 -1.32 -4.30
N LEU A 97 -0.66 -1.45 -2.97
CA LEU A 97 -1.03 -2.71 -2.31
C LEU A 97 -2.47 -3.14 -2.59
N ILE A 98 -3.41 -2.20 -2.70
CA ILE A 98 -4.81 -2.47 -3.04
C ILE A 98 -4.93 -2.91 -4.51
N CYS A 99 -4.40 -2.11 -5.43
CA CYS A 99 -4.58 -2.33 -6.86
C CYS A 99 -3.73 -3.48 -7.41
N ARG A 100 -2.50 -3.63 -6.88
CA ARG A 100 -1.50 -4.63 -7.30
C ARG A 100 -1.30 -4.66 -8.82
N SER A 101 -1.46 -3.51 -9.46
CA SER A 101 -1.30 -3.33 -10.89
C SER A 101 0.03 -2.65 -11.17
N LEU A 102 0.64 -2.98 -12.31
CA LEU A 102 1.87 -2.35 -12.76
C LEU A 102 1.80 -0.81 -12.76
N PRO A 103 0.73 -0.16 -13.26
CA PRO A 103 0.64 1.30 -13.20
C PRO A 103 0.57 1.85 -11.78
N ALA A 104 -0.10 1.19 -10.83
CA ALA A 104 -0.18 1.66 -9.45
C ALA A 104 1.18 1.59 -8.74
N ILE A 105 1.95 0.52 -8.97
CA ILE A 105 3.31 0.37 -8.44
C ILE A 105 4.25 1.41 -9.06
N ALA A 106 4.18 1.58 -10.39
CA ALA A 106 4.98 2.59 -11.08
C ALA A 106 4.68 4.01 -10.54
N PHE A 107 3.41 4.30 -10.26
CA PHE A 107 3.00 5.58 -9.69
C PHE A 107 3.56 5.79 -8.28
N ALA A 108 3.47 4.80 -7.39
CA ALA A 108 4.05 4.90 -6.05
C ALA A 108 5.57 5.14 -6.08
N LEU A 109 6.30 4.43 -6.96
CA LEU A 109 7.73 4.64 -7.16
C LEU A 109 8.05 6.03 -7.71
N PHE A 110 7.27 6.49 -8.70
CA PHE A 110 7.40 7.83 -9.23
C PHE A 110 7.20 8.90 -8.16
N THR A 111 6.19 8.74 -7.29
CA THR A 111 5.93 9.68 -6.19
C THR A 111 7.11 9.73 -5.21
N ILE A 112 7.65 8.58 -4.81
CA ILE A 112 8.84 8.52 -3.94
C ILE A 112 10.02 9.27 -4.59
N CYS A 113 10.29 9.02 -5.86
CA CYS A 113 11.41 9.63 -6.59
C CYS A 113 11.25 11.13 -6.82
N ASN A 114 10.02 11.64 -6.99
CA ASN A 114 9.78 13.06 -7.21
C ASN A 114 9.72 13.86 -5.91
N ILE A 115 9.05 13.30 -4.90
CA ILE A 115 8.76 14.00 -3.65
C ILE A 115 9.91 13.83 -2.65
N GLY A 116 10.58 12.68 -2.63
CA GLY A 116 11.72 12.42 -1.73
C GLY A 116 12.81 13.50 -1.82
N PRO A 117 13.32 13.85 -3.01
CA PRO A 117 14.30 14.94 -3.15
C PRO A 117 13.77 16.30 -2.71
N ARG A 118 12.48 16.59 -2.92
CA ARG A 118 11.84 17.84 -2.44
C ARG A 118 11.82 17.90 -0.92
N ALA A 119 11.48 16.80 -0.25
CA ALA A 119 11.49 16.72 1.21
C ALA A 119 12.89 17.00 1.78
N ILE A 120 13.96 16.51 1.13
CA ILE A 120 15.35 16.78 1.53
C ILE A 120 15.71 18.26 1.35
N GLN A 121 15.26 18.90 0.28
CA GLN A 121 15.49 20.33 0.07
C GLN A 121 14.81 21.20 1.13
N HIS A 122 13.62 20.81 1.61
CA HIS A 122 12.92 21.49 2.70
C HIS A 122 13.57 21.30 4.08
N HIS A 123 14.44 20.31 4.23
CA HIS A 123 15.18 20.07 5.47
C HIS A 123 16.49 20.87 5.56
N LYS A 124 17.00 21.38 4.44
CA LYS A 124 18.20 22.22 4.37
C LYS A 124 17.87 23.69 4.59
#